data_AF-A0A5C6BPY2-F1
#
_entry.id   AF-A0A5C6BPY2-F1
#
_cell.length_a   1.000
_cell.length_b   1.000
_cell.length_c   1.000
_cell.angle_alpha   90.00
_cell.angle_beta   90.00
_cell.angle_gamma   90.00
#
_symmetry.space_group_name_H-M   'P 1'
#
loop_
_entity.id
_entity.type
_entity.pdbx_description
1 polymer ?
#
loop_
_entity_poly.entity_id
_entity_poly.type
_entity_poly.pdbx_seq_one_letter_code
_entity_poly.pdbx_strand_id
1 'polypeptide(L)'
;MTLQHSSPIGRSKPRRLRILMLLSTICILGVIVNTHRGSQRPVADPHDFRKASRRAAAVAPIAKASNSDILQVSVTEQTLQSTTAQPVAVEAQQDPQLHALQTALTLLQNGRDRLKSINHYTATFIKQERVGDELTEGDVTEIKVRHEPFSVYMKWVETDAGQEMLYADGVNDGNLLLKQVGWKSRLLPVISLDPHCVLAMSQSRYPVTQMGLLRLVETLITDRRNDIEKKTELKCQLFDDEVCHERPCYRFVLEYGSQQVSATYRKSDLFIDKELSVPVQIANFTWPDSDWGADWGCEEMDDETLIEYYGYCDLVLGTPLSDLDFDRSNEEYGFQKD
;
A
#
# COMPACT_ATOMS: atom_id res chain seq x y z
N MET A 1 -77.90 9.83 -25.93
CA MET A 1 -77.14 8.57 -26.00
C MET A 1 -76.12 8.53 -24.87
N THR A 2 -75.95 7.53 -24.02
CA THR A 2 -76.84 6.53 -23.39
C THR A 2 -76.14 6.20 -22.06
N LEU A 3 -76.91 5.90 -21.02
CA LEU A 3 -76.47 5.56 -19.66
C LEU A 3 -75.96 4.11 -19.52
N GLN A 4 -75.25 3.87 -18.40
CA GLN A 4 -75.32 2.72 -17.47
C GLN A 4 -74.47 1.44 -17.62
N HIS A 5 -73.92 1.07 -16.45
CA HIS A 5 -73.75 -0.25 -15.81
C HIS A 5 -72.74 -1.29 -16.35
N SER A 6 -71.79 -1.71 -15.50
CA SER A 6 -71.84 -2.98 -14.71
C SER A 6 -70.48 -3.35 -14.06
N SER A 7 -70.48 -3.74 -12.79
CA SER A 7 -69.50 -4.68 -12.17
C SER A 7 -70.16 -6.09 -12.10
N PRO A 8 -69.57 -7.21 -11.61
CA PRO A 8 -68.25 -7.50 -10.99
C PRO A 8 -67.61 -8.87 -11.45
N ILE A 9 -66.77 -9.50 -10.60
CA ILE A 9 -66.12 -10.85 -10.65
C ILE A 9 -64.65 -10.77 -11.14
N GLY A 10 -63.59 -11.23 -10.46
CA GLY A 10 -63.39 -12.08 -9.28
C GLY A 10 -62.28 -13.10 -9.57
N ARG A 11 -61.16 -13.10 -8.83
CA ARG A 11 -60.19 -14.21 -8.54
C ARG A 11 -58.91 -13.64 -7.90
N SER A 12 -58.81 -13.63 -6.57
CA SER A 12 -58.10 -14.60 -5.70
C SER A 12 -56.57 -14.49 -5.72
N LYS A 13 -56.01 -13.81 -4.70
CA LYS A 13 -54.59 -13.84 -4.32
C LYS A 13 -54.25 -15.15 -3.61
N PRO A 14 -53.07 -15.76 -3.81
CA PRO A 14 -52.63 -16.89 -2.99
C PRO A 14 -52.11 -16.42 -1.62
N ARG A 15 -52.65 -17.04 -0.57
CA ARG A 15 -52.20 -16.96 0.83
C ARG A 15 -50.85 -17.68 0.98
N ARG A 16 -49.82 -17.02 1.51
CA ARG A 16 -48.65 -17.71 2.08
C ARG A 16 -48.90 -18.00 3.56
N LEU A 17 -48.85 -19.29 3.86
CA LEU A 17 -49.09 -19.93 5.14
C LEU A 17 -47.98 -19.54 6.14
N ARG A 18 -48.36 -18.98 7.28
CA ARG A 18 -47.49 -18.82 8.45
C ARG A 18 -47.52 -20.13 9.23
N ILE A 19 -46.38 -20.80 9.38
CA ILE A 19 -46.22 -21.89 10.34
C ILE A 19 -45.59 -21.30 11.60
N LEU A 20 -46.34 -21.42 12.68
CA LEU A 20 -45.97 -21.08 14.05
C LEU A 20 -45.53 -22.38 14.74
N MET A 21 -44.34 -22.42 15.33
CA MET A 21 -44.07 -23.34 16.43
C MET A 21 -43.37 -22.58 17.56
N LEU A 22 -44.13 -22.40 18.64
CA LEU A 22 -43.67 -22.03 19.97
C LEU A 22 -42.83 -23.15 20.57
N LEU A 23 -41.76 -22.79 21.28
CA LEU A 23 -41.36 -23.47 22.50
C LEU A 23 -40.82 -22.43 23.49
N SER A 24 -41.63 -22.20 24.53
CA SER A 24 -41.32 -21.39 25.70
C SER A 24 -40.57 -22.23 26.73
N THR A 25 -39.48 -21.72 27.30
CA THR A 25 -39.19 -21.93 28.73
C THR A 25 -38.63 -20.64 29.32
N ILE A 26 -39.28 -20.21 30.39
CA ILE A 26 -39.01 -19.03 31.20
C ILE A 26 -38.14 -19.50 32.38
N CYS A 27 -37.02 -18.82 32.63
CA CYS A 27 -36.42 -18.71 33.96
C CYS A 27 -36.13 -17.23 34.23
N ILE A 28 -36.80 -16.70 35.26
CA ILE A 28 -36.72 -15.31 35.73
C ILE A 28 -35.63 -15.22 36.81
N LEU A 29 -34.84 -14.14 36.79
CA LEU A 29 -34.41 -13.26 37.90
C LEU A 29 -32.93 -12.87 37.80
N GLY A 30 -32.70 -11.57 37.64
CA GLY A 30 -31.39 -10.94 37.70
C GLY A 30 -31.41 -9.50 37.16
N VAL A 31 -32.28 -8.64 37.69
CA VAL A 31 -32.20 -7.20 37.45
C VAL A 31 -31.02 -6.66 38.25
N ILE A 32 -29.88 -6.50 37.59
CA ILE A 32 -28.81 -5.60 38.04
C ILE A 32 -28.92 -4.35 37.17
N VAL A 33 -29.38 -3.27 37.78
CA VAL A 33 -29.24 -1.91 37.26
C VAL A 33 -27.75 -1.62 37.18
N ASN A 34 -27.16 -1.72 35.99
CA ASN A 34 -25.83 -1.20 35.74
C ASN A 34 -25.95 0.07 34.89
N THR A 35 -25.57 1.17 35.51
CA THR A 35 -25.54 2.51 34.95
C THR A 35 -24.76 2.52 33.64
N HIS A 36 -25.41 3.01 32.59
CA HIS A 36 -24.86 3.18 31.25
C HIS A 36 -23.76 4.25 31.28
N ARG A 37 -22.53 3.85 31.63
CA ARG A 37 -21.33 4.61 31.35
C ARG A 37 -20.82 4.08 30.02
N GLY A 38 -21.15 4.78 28.94
CA GLY A 38 -20.74 4.44 27.58
C GLY A 38 -19.22 4.43 27.48
N SER A 39 -18.62 3.26 27.67
CA SER A 39 -17.26 2.99 27.21
C SER A 39 -17.38 2.82 25.70
N GLN A 40 -17.26 3.92 24.96
CA GLN A 40 -16.93 3.83 23.56
C GLN A 40 -15.61 3.05 23.47
N ARG A 41 -15.68 1.84 22.91
CA ARG A 41 -14.47 1.23 22.36
C ARG A 41 -14.01 2.17 21.25
N PRO A 42 -12.73 2.55 21.18
CA PRO A 42 -12.26 3.32 20.04
C PRO A 42 -12.53 2.51 18.78
N VAL A 43 -13.20 3.14 17.80
CA VAL A 43 -13.32 2.64 16.44
C VAL A 43 -11.90 2.45 15.93
N ALA A 44 -11.58 1.26 15.41
CA ALA A 44 -10.28 1.04 14.80
C ALA A 44 -10.14 1.99 13.62
N ASP A 45 -9.06 2.76 13.60
CA ASP A 45 -8.67 3.59 12.46
C ASP A 45 -8.42 2.64 11.27
N PRO A 46 -9.12 2.81 10.13
CA PRO A 46 -8.91 2.02 8.91
C PRO A 46 -7.46 2.06 8.40
N HIS A 47 -6.70 3.09 8.80
CA HIS A 47 -5.31 3.32 8.41
C HIS A 47 -4.30 2.87 9.49
N ASP A 48 -4.76 2.37 10.64
CA ASP A 48 -3.89 1.86 11.71
C ASP A 48 -3.45 0.40 11.44
N PHE A 49 -2.72 0.20 10.35
CA PHE A 49 -2.05 -1.06 10.02
C PHE A 49 -0.89 -1.40 10.99
N ARG A 50 -0.63 -0.58 12.03
CA ARG A 50 0.43 -0.83 13.04
C ARG A 50 0.23 -2.14 13.81
N LYS A 51 -0.97 -2.73 13.82
CA LYS A 51 -1.22 -4.03 14.45
C LYS A 51 -0.69 -5.22 13.64
N ALA A 52 -0.66 -5.13 12.30
CA ALA A 52 -0.16 -6.20 11.44
C ALA A 52 1.36 -6.42 11.62
N SER A 53 2.13 -5.32 11.72
CA SER A 53 3.59 -5.34 11.91
C SER A 53 4.05 -6.09 13.18
N ARG A 54 3.27 -6.07 14.28
CA ARG A 54 3.65 -6.76 15.53
C ARG A 54 3.54 -8.28 15.46
N ARG A 55 2.84 -8.85 14.48
CA ARG A 55 2.72 -10.30 14.28
C ARG A 55 3.80 -10.86 13.34
N ALA A 56 4.27 -10.08 12.37
CA ALA A 56 5.33 -10.46 11.44
C ALA A 56 6.73 -10.52 12.11
N ALA A 57 6.96 -9.71 13.14
CA ALA A 57 8.25 -9.64 13.87
C ALA A 57 8.64 -10.90 14.67
N ALA A 58 7.87 -11.99 14.62
CA ALA A 58 8.14 -13.24 15.32
C ALA A 58 8.95 -14.26 14.48
N VAL A 59 9.91 -13.78 13.69
CA VAL A 59 10.93 -14.63 13.05
C VAL A 59 12.31 -14.05 13.36
N ALA A 60 13.14 -14.86 14.02
CA ALA A 60 14.41 -14.42 14.62
C ALA A 60 15.46 -14.04 13.55
N PRO A 61 16.17 -12.90 13.70
CA PRO A 61 17.35 -12.61 12.90
C PRO A 61 18.56 -13.42 13.38
N ILE A 62 19.15 -14.19 12.46
CA ILE A 62 20.41 -14.93 12.68
C ILE A 62 21.61 -14.03 12.34
N ALA A 63 22.53 -13.97 13.31
CA ALA A 63 23.95 -13.62 13.24
C ALA A 63 24.37 -12.16 12.94
N LYS A 64 24.92 -11.54 14.00
CA LYS A 64 25.72 -10.32 13.99
C LYS A 64 27.07 -10.56 13.30
N ALA A 65 27.48 -9.63 12.44
CA ALA A 65 28.88 -9.40 12.12
C ALA A 65 29.24 -7.96 12.50
N SER A 66 30.07 -7.85 13.54
CA SER A 66 30.77 -6.63 13.95
C SER A 66 31.89 -6.36 12.97
N ASN A 67 32.02 -5.14 12.48
CA ASN A 67 33.33 -4.56 12.17
C ASN A 67 33.27 -3.04 12.38
N SER A 68 33.82 -2.64 13.52
CA SER A 68 34.34 -1.30 13.78
C SER A 68 35.67 -1.15 13.04
N ASP A 69 35.78 -0.17 12.15
CA ASP A 69 37.08 0.37 11.79
C ASP A 69 37.06 1.89 11.73
N ILE A 70 38.04 2.42 12.43
CA ILE A 70 38.30 3.79 12.83
C ILE A 70 39.14 4.43 11.73
N LEU A 71 38.75 5.60 11.22
CA LEU A 71 39.67 6.51 10.54
C LEU A 71 39.51 7.91 11.10
N GLN A 72 40.42 8.23 12.01
CA GLN A 72 40.77 9.58 12.43
C GLN A 72 41.35 10.34 11.23
N VAL A 73 40.82 11.53 10.94
CA VAL A 73 41.52 12.50 10.09
C VAL A 73 41.69 13.79 10.88
N SER A 74 42.96 14.21 10.91
CA SER A 74 43.53 15.29 11.69
C SER A 74 42.97 16.66 11.31
N VAL A 75 42.59 17.41 12.34
CA VAL A 75 42.27 18.84 12.28
C VAL A 75 43.55 19.60 11.95
N THR A 76 43.52 20.45 10.92
CA THR A 76 44.53 21.48 10.69
C THR A 76 43.84 22.83 10.80
N GLU A 77 44.18 23.59 11.84
CA GLU A 77 43.77 24.98 12.02
C GLU A 77 44.39 25.86 10.93
N GLN A 78 43.57 26.67 10.26
CA GLN A 78 44.04 27.85 9.55
C GLN A 78 43.21 29.08 9.94
N THR A 79 43.96 30.10 10.33
CA THR A 79 43.60 31.36 10.96
C THR A 79 42.93 32.35 10.00
N LEU A 80 42.08 33.19 10.57
CA LEU A 80 41.20 34.18 9.94
C LEU A 80 41.87 35.16 8.97
N GLN A 81 41.15 35.51 7.91
CA GLN A 81 41.18 36.87 7.33
C GLN A 81 39.76 37.41 7.17
N SER A 82 39.49 38.45 7.95
CA SER A 82 38.28 39.26 7.93
C SER A 82 38.27 40.14 6.68
N THR A 83 37.30 39.93 5.79
CA THR A 83 36.94 40.93 4.78
C THR A 83 35.49 41.34 5.03
N THR A 84 35.30 42.62 5.33
CA THR A 84 34.03 43.26 5.63
C THR A 84 33.18 43.29 4.36
N ALA A 85 32.18 42.41 4.25
CA ALA A 85 31.14 42.47 3.24
C ALA A 85 29.82 42.86 3.92
N GLN A 86 29.27 44.00 3.52
CA GLN A 86 27.90 44.40 3.89
C GLN A 86 26.89 43.44 3.22
N PRO A 87 25.73 43.19 3.86
CA PRO A 87 24.80 42.18 3.39
C PRO A 87 23.98 42.72 2.22
N VAL A 88 24.10 42.10 1.06
CA VAL A 88 23.01 42.09 0.07
C VAL A 88 22.63 40.63 -0.13
N ALA A 89 22.00 40.06 0.89
CA ALA A 89 21.23 38.84 0.73
C ALA A 89 19.82 39.24 0.31
N VAL A 90 19.61 39.33 -1.01
CA VAL A 90 18.28 39.02 -1.54
C VAL A 90 18.19 37.50 -1.46
N GLU A 91 17.76 36.98 -0.31
CA GLU A 91 17.27 35.61 -0.25
C GLU A 91 16.07 35.57 -1.18
N ALA A 92 16.27 35.01 -2.38
CA ALA A 92 15.16 34.56 -3.19
C ALA A 92 14.45 33.50 -2.35
N GLN A 93 13.33 33.88 -1.71
CA GLN A 93 12.41 32.92 -1.11
C GLN A 93 12.02 31.94 -2.22
N GLN A 94 12.65 30.77 -2.22
CA GLN A 94 12.26 29.69 -3.12
C GLN A 94 10.81 29.37 -2.84
N ASP A 95 10.00 29.26 -3.90
CA ASP A 95 8.62 28.81 -3.82
C ASP A 95 8.58 27.51 -2.99
N PRO A 96 7.94 27.51 -1.79
CA PRO A 96 7.95 26.36 -0.90
C PRO A 96 7.44 25.08 -1.56
N GLN A 97 6.48 25.21 -2.48
CA GLN A 97 5.94 24.08 -3.23
C GLN A 97 6.97 23.52 -4.21
N LEU A 98 7.64 24.37 -4.97
CA LEU A 98 8.71 23.95 -5.87
C LEU A 98 9.85 23.29 -5.10
N HIS A 99 10.20 23.84 -3.94
CA HIS A 99 11.21 23.25 -3.05
C HIS A 99 10.79 21.86 -2.57
N ALA A 100 9.54 21.66 -2.15
CA ALA A 100 9.03 20.36 -1.73
C ALA A 100 9.06 19.32 -2.88
N LEU A 101 8.61 19.70 -4.09
CA LEU A 101 8.67 18.83 -5.27
C LEU A 101 10.10 18.45 -5.66
N GLN A 102 11.03 19.42 -5.66
CA GLN A 102 12.44 19.17 -5.94
C GLN A 102 13.07 18.26 -4.89
N THR A 103 12.74 18.45 -3.61
CA THR A 103 13.22 17.60 -2.52
C THR A 103 12.73 16.16 -2.67
N ALA A 104 11.44 15.95 -2.96
CA ALA A 104 10.89 14.62 -3.25
C ALA A 104 11.64 13.97 -4.44
N LEU A 105 11.81 14.70 -5.54
CA LEU A 105 12.50 14.19 -6.73
C LEU A 105 13.95 13.79 -6.43
N THR A 106 14.70 14.61 -5.69
CA THR A 106 16.08 14.30 -5.29
C THR A 106 16.15 13.06 -4.41
N LEU A 107 15.29 12.94 -3.40
CA LEU A 107 15.25 11.76 -2.54
C LEU A 107 14.93 10.50 -3.35
N LEU A 108 13.91 10.54 -4.21
CA LEU A 108 13.55 9.41 -5.07
C LEU A 108 14.70 9.01 -6.00
N GLN A 109 15.43 9.97 -6.57
CA GLN A 109 16.61 9.68 -7.40
C GLN A 109 17.71 8.98 -6.60
N ASN A 110 17.99 9.44 -5.38
CA ASN A 110 18.94 8.79 -4.48
C ASN A 110 18.50 7.35 -4.13
N GLY A 111 17.21 7.16 -3.82
CA GLY A 111 16.62 5.85 -3.55
C GLY A 111 16.73 4.90 -4.74
N ARG A 112 16.46 5.39 -5.95
CA ARG A 112 16.62 4.61 -7.19
C ARG A 112 18.05 4.14 -7.35
N ASP A 113 19.02 5.03 -7.21
CA ASP A 113 20.43 4.72 -7.44
C ASP A 113 20.93 3.72 -6.37
N ARG A 114 20.46 3.85 -5.12
CA ARG A 114 20.67 2.84 -4.07
C ARG A 114 20.07 1.49 -4.43
N LEU A 115 18.80 1.44 -4.83
CA LEU A 115 18.12 0.19 -5.23
C LEU A 115 18.83 -0.46 -6.44
N LYS A 116 19.32 0.32 -7.41
CA LYS A 116 20.13 -0.23 -8.52
C LYS A 116 21.46 -0.83 -8.07
N SER A 117 22.03 -0.34 -6.97
CA SER A 117 23.25 -0.92 -6.39
C SER A 117 23.02 -2.20 -5.59
N ILE A 118 21.75 -2.51 -5.24
CA ILE A 118 21.36 -3.64 -4.41
C ILE A 118 20.35 -4.49 -5.18
N ASN A 119 20.79 -5.63 -5.71
CA ASN A 119 19.96 -6.41 -6.63
C ASN A 119 18.70 -7.02 -5.99
N HIS A 120 18.62 -7.11 -4.66
CA HIS A 120 17.54 -7.83 -3.99
C HIS A 120 17.21 -7.29 -2.60
N TYR A 121 15.97 -7.47 -2.17
CA TYR A 121 15.53 -7.13 -0.83
C TYR A 121 14.36 -8.02 -0.39
N THR A 122 14.11 -7.99 0.91
CA THR A 122 12.91 -8.57 1.54
C THR A 122 12.14 -7.49 2.28
N ALA A 123 10.83 -7.65 2.38
CA ALA A 123 9.97 -6.75 3.14
C ALA A 123 8.68 -7.46 3.55
N THR A 124 7.98 -6.91 4.54
CA THR A 124 6.54 -7.13 4.71
C THR A 124 5.81 -6.05 3.93
N PHE A 125 5.08 -6.47 2.90
CA PHE A 125 4.34 -5.59 2.02
C PHE A 125 2.85 -5.58 2.37
N ILE A 126 2.34 -4.38 2.65
CA ILE A 126 0.94 -4.11 2.91
C ILE A 126 0.36 -3.48 1.66
N LYS A 127 -0.78 -3.99 1.19
CA LYS A 127 -1.37 -3.60 -0.08
C LYS A 127 -2.88 -3.48 0.05
N GLN A 128 -3.46 -2.37 -0.38
CA GLN A 128 -4.90 -2.25 -0.55
C GLN A 128 -5.18 -1.44 -1.80
N GLU A 129 -6.09 -1.90 -2.64
CA GLU A 129 -6.29 -1.31 -3.95
C GLU A 129 -7.77 -1.31 -4.32
N ARG A 130 -8.18 -0.31 -5.10
CA ARG A 130 -9.49 -0.31 -5.76
C ARG A 130 -9.35 -0.92 -7.15
N VAL A 131 -10.05 -2.03 -7.36
CA VAL A 131 -10.08 -2.79 -8.63
C VAL A 131 -11.50 -2.77 -9.16
N GLY A 132 -11.69 -2.13 -10.32
CA GLY A 132 -13.03 -1.73 -10.74
C GLY A 132 -13.59 -0.69 -9.76
N ASP A 133 -14.80 -0.94 -9.25
CA ASP A 133 -15.48 -0.02 -8.34
C ASP A 133 -15.32 -0.40 -6.86
N GLU A 134 -14.60 -1.48 -6.54
CA GLU A 134 -14.50 -2.04 -5.18
C GLU A 134 -13.09 -1.91 -4.60
N LEU A 135 -13.01 -1.43 -3.35
CA LEU A 135 -11.78 -1.44 -2.55
C LEU A 135 -11.61 -2.84 -1.93
N THR A 136 -10.44 -3.44 -2.11
CA THR A 136 -10.15 -4.77 -1.55
C THR A 136 -10.00 -4.74 -0.02
N GLU A 137 -10.06 -5.90 0.63
CA GLU A 137 -9.96 -6.03 2.11
C GLU A 137 -8.59 -5.61 2.67
N GLY A 138 -7.56 -5.56 1.81
CA GLY A 138 -6.18 -5.30 2.18
C GLY A 138 -5.42 -6.60 2.43
N ASP A 139 -4.19 -6.67 1.92
CA ASP A 139 -3.30 -7.82 2.00
C ASP A 139 -2.05 -7.48 2.77
N VAL A 140 -1.58 -8.43 3.58
CA VAL A 140 -0.25 -8.41 4.19
C VAL A 140 0.52 -9.60 3.67
N THR A 141 1.68 -9.35 3.06
CA THR A 141 2.50 -10.35 2.38
C THR A 141 3.97 -10.24 2.78
N GLU A 142 4.63 -11.36 2.99
CA GLU A 142 6.09 -11.42 2.99
C GLU A 142 6.57 -11.47 1.54
N ILE A 143 7.47 -10.57 1.17
CA ILE A 143 7.98 -10.48 -0.19
C ILE A 143 9.49 -10.65 -0.26
N LYS A 144 9.93 -11.32 -1.33
CA LYS A 144 11.32 -11.31 -1.81
C LYS A 144 11.30 -10.73 -3.22
N VAL A 145 12.16 -9.75 -3.48
CA VAL A 145 12.26 -9.12 -4.81
C VAL A 145 13.71 -9.12 -5.26
N ARG A 146 13.93 -9.50 -6.51
CA ARG A 146 15.21 -9.37 -7.23
C ARG A 146 15.00 -8.51 -8.47
N HIS A 147 15.93 -7.61 -8.76
CA HIS A 147 15.85 -6.68 -9.89
C HIS A 147 16.32 -7.32 -11.20
N GLU A 148 17.39 -8.11 -11.19
CA GLU A 148 17.95 -8.76 -12.37
C GLU A 148 18.44 -10.21 -12.09
N PRO A 149 17.96 -11.23 -12.84
CA PRO A 149 16.74 -11.17 -13.63
C PRO A 149 15.55 -10.87 -12.71
N PHE A 150 14.60 -10.08 -13.19
CA PHE A 150 13.50 -9.61 -12.35
C PHE A 150 12.70 -10.80 -11.80
N SER A 151 12.54 -10.87 -10.48
CA SER A 151 11.87 -11.99 -9.83
C SER A 151 11.18 -11.54 -8.55
N VAL A 152 10.04 -12.15 -8.26
CA VAL A 152 9.18 -11.82 -7.13
C VAL A 152 8.66 -13.11 -6.53
N TYR A 153 8.86 -13.27 -5.23
CA TYR A 153 8.14 -14.26 -4.42
C TYR A 153 7.27 -13.50 -3.41
N MET A 154 6.04 -13.97 -3.22
CA MET A 154 5.08 -13.42 -2.26
C MET A 154 4.44 -14.55 -1.47
N LYS A 155 4.27 -14.34 -0.17
CA LYS A 155 3.52 -15.24 0.72
C LYS A 155 2.56 -14.44 1.57
N TRP A 156 1.28 -14.78 1.50
CA TRP A 156 0.25 -14.10 2.27
C TRP A 156 0.26 -14.57 3.72
N VAL A 157 0.15 -13.63 4.67
CA VAL A 157 0.22 -13.92 6.11
C VAL A 157 -1.10 -13.72 6.87
N GLU A 158 -2.03 -12.91 6.35
CA GLU A 158 -3.32 -12.62 6.98
C GLU A 158 -4.50 -13.12 6.13
N THR A 159 -4.88 -12.37 5.10
CA THR A 159 -5.83 -12.81 4.06
C THR A 159 -5.22 -13.98 3.29
N ASP A 160 -5.97 -15.05 3.01
CA ASP A 160 -5.47 -16.24 2.31
C ASP A 160 -4.13 -16.79 2.87
N ALA A 161 -3.97 -16.75 4.21
CA ALA A 161 -2.72 -17.10 4.88
C ALA A 161 -2.13 -18.44 4.41
N GLY A 162 -0.89 -18.39 3.91
CA GLY A 162 -0.17 -19.51 3.32
C GLY A 162 -0.28 -19.62 1.80
N GLN A 163 -1.04 -18.73 1.13
CA GLN A 163 -0.99 -18.61 -0.32
C GLN A 163 0.40 -18.14 -0.73
N GLU A 164 0.93 -18.72 -1.80
CA GLU A 164 2.26 -18.38 -2.31
C GLU A 164 2.17 -18.06 -3.80
N MET A 165 2.93 -17.06 -4.23
CA MET A 165 3.08 -16.70 -5.62
C MET A 165 4.55 -16.54 -5.97
N LEU A 166 4.96 -17.10 -7.11
CA LEU A 166 6.30 -16.98 -7.65
C LEU A 166 6.25 -16.48 -9.09
N TYR A 167 7.03 -15.44 -9.38
CA TYR A 167 7.26 -14.94 -10.72
C TYR A 167 8.77 -14.74 -10.93
N ALA A 168 9.29 -15.21 -12.06
CA ALA A 168 10.68 -14.99 -12.46
C ALA A 168 10.73 -14.76 -13.96
N ASP A 169 11.30 -13.64 -14.37
CA ASP A 169 11.36 -13.25 -15.78
C ASP A 169 12.19 -14.25 -16.59
N GLY A 170 11.73 -14.57 -17.80
CA GLY A 170 12.34 -15.59 -18.65
C GLY A 170 12.17 -17.05 -18.19
N VAL A 171 11.43 -17.32 -17.11
CA VAL A 171 11.15 -18.68 -16.59
C VAL A 171 9.65 -18.96 -16.65
N ASN A 172 9.24 -20.23 -16.54
CA ASN A 172 7.83 -20.67 -16.50
C ASN A 172 6.97 -20.15 -17.68
N ASP A 173 7.56 -20.07 -18.87
CA ASP A 173 6.93 -19.50 -20.07
C ASP A 173 6.46 -18.04 -19.88
N GLY A 174 7.09 -17.29 -18.98
CA GLY A 174 6.72 -15.91 -18.63
C GLY A 174 5.51 -15.82 -17.69
N ASN A 175 5.00 -16.95 -17.18
CA ASN A 175 3.86 -17.01 -16.28
C ASN A 175 4.27 -16.91 -14.82
N LEU A 176 3.36 -16.41 -13.98
CA LEU A 176 3.44 -16.58 -12.54
C LEU A 176 2.89 -17.95 -12.13
N LEU A 177 3.42 -18.49 -11.03
CA LEU A 177 2.92 -19.68 -10.36
C LEU A 177 2.17 -19.26 -9.10
N LEU A 178 0.94 -19.71 -8.94
CA LEU A 178 0.11 -19.45 -7.78
C LEU A 178 -0.23 -20.77 -7.06
N LYS A 179 0.07 -20.83 -5.77
CA LYS A 179 -0.33 -21.91 -4.86
C LYS A 179 -1.42 -21.39 -3.93
N GLN A 180 -2.66 -21.83 -4.17
CA GLN A 180 -3.82 -21.42 -3.38
C GLN A 180 -3.93 -22.20 -2.05
N VAL A 181 -4.60 -21.58 -1.08
CA VAL A 181 -4.95 -22.17 0.23
C VAL A 181 -6.42 -22.58 0.32
N GLY A 182 -6.76 -23.38 1.34
CA GLY A 182 -8.11 -23.92 1.57
C GLY A 182 -8.09 -25.33 2.17
N TRP A 183 -9.26 -25.85 2.58
CA TRP A 183 -9.39 -27.16 3.25
C TRP A 183 -8.94 -28.38 2.41
N LYS A 184 -8.64 -28.16 1.12
CA LYS A 184 -8.06 -29.13 0.18
C LYS A 184 -6.74 -28.67 -0.44
N SER A 185 -6.07 -27.63 0.11
CA SER A 185 -4.90 -26.99 -0.52
C SER A 185 -3.75 -27.94 -0.86
N ARG A 186 -3.58 -29.03 -0.09
CA ARG A 186 -2.58 -30.07 -0.39
C ARG A 186 -2.87 -30.83 -1.70
N LEU A 187 -4.14 -30.89 -2.12
CA LEU A 187 -4.58 -31.53 -3.36
C LEU A 187 -4.76 -30.54 -4.52
N LEU A 188 -4.78 -29.23 -4.25
CA LEU A 188 -4.95 -28.22 -5.29
C LEU A 188 -3.63 -28.04 -6.06
N PRO A 189 -3.65 -28.17 -7.40
CA PRO A 189 -2.46 -28.00 -8.21
C PRO A 189 -1.98 -26.55 -8.16
N VAL A 190 -0.68 -26.36 -8.35
CA VAL A 190 -0.11 -25.04 -8.67
C VAL A 190 -0.70 -24.56 -9.99
N ILE A 191 -1.23 -23.35 -9.99
CA ILE A 191 -1.83 -22.72 -11.16
C ILE A 191 -0.75 -21.87 -11.85
N SER A 192 -0.61 -22.03 -13.16
CA SER A 192 0.25 -21.17 -13.98
C SER A 192 -0.63 -20.12 -14.66
N LEU A 193 -0.31 -18.84 -14.49
CA LEU A 193 -1.11 -17.72 -15.00
C LEU A 193 -0.24 -16.71 -15.74
N ASP A 194 -0.74 -16.23 -16.87
CA ASP A 194 -0.20 -15.02 -17.49
C ASP A 194 -0.35 -13.84 -16.50
N PRO A 195 0.72 -13.09 -16.18
CA PRO A 195 0.69 -11.97 -15.25
C PRO A 195 -0.35 -10.88 -15.56
N HIS A 196 -0.81 -10.80 -16.81
CA HIS A 196 -1.75 -9.80 -17.30
C HIS A 196 -3.17 -10.35 -17.48
N CYS A 197 -3.41 -11.65 -17.26
CA CYS A 197 -4.74 -12.20 -17.40
C CYS A 197 -5.69 -11.68 -16.31
N VAL A 198 -7.00 -11.69 -16.60
CA VAL A 198 -8.06 -11.22 -15.69
C VAL A 198 -7.96 -11.85 -14.30
N LEU A 199 -7.59 -13.14 -14.20
CA LEU A 199 -7.46 -13.81 -12.92
C LEU A 199 -6.25 -13.31 -12.10
N ALA A 200 -5.09 -13.12 -12.74
CA ALA A 200 -3.89 -12.58 -12.08
C ALA A 200 -4.10 -11.12 -11.62
N MET A 201 -4.89 -10.35 -12.37
CA MET A 201 -5.22 -8.96 -12.09
C MET A 201 -6.45 -8.79 -11.18
N SER A 202 -7.12 -9.88 -10.77
CA SER A 202 -8.43 -9.80 -10.11
C SER A 202 -8.42 -9.06 -8.77
N GLN A 203 -7.26 -8.94 -8.12
CA GLN A 203 -7.04 -8.23 -6.86
C GLN A 203 -5.87 -7.23 -6.97
N SER A 204 -5.56 -6.77 -8.18
CA SER A 204 -4.43 -5.86 -8.43
C SER A 204 -4.67 -4.95 -9.63
N ARG A 205 -4.34 -3.67 -9.49
CA ARG A 205 -4.31 -2.62 -10.52
C ARG A 205 -3.10 -2.78 -11.43
N TYR A 206 -2.03 -3.36 -10.90
CA TYR A 206 -0.78 -3.58 -11.62
C TYR A 206 -0.41 -5.08 -11.64
N PRO A 207 0.13 -5.56 -12.77
CA PRO A 207 0.65 -6.92 -12.85
C PRO A 207 1.87 -7.09 -11.95
N VAL A 208 2.17 -8.31 -11.53
CA VAL A 208 3.39 -8.62 -10.75
C VAL A 208 4.68 -8.16 -11.44
N THR A 209 4.66 -8.05 -12.77
CA THR A 209 5.77 -7.49 -13.57
C THR A 209 6.09 -6.03 -13.23
N GLN A 210 5.21 -5.32 -12.51
CA GLN A 210 5.40 -3.97 -12.01
C GLN A 210 5.69 -3.89 -10.50
N MET A 211 5.79 -5.02 -9.80
CA MET A 211 5.99 -5.07 -8.37
C MET A 211 7.39 -4.57 -7.95
N GLY A 212 7.43 -3.89 -6.80
CA GLY A 212 8.65 -3.60 -6.05
C GLY A 212 9.12 -2.14 -6.08
N LEU A 213 9.99 -1.81 -5.11
CA LEU A 213 10.43 -0.45 -4.81
C LEU A 213 11.11 0.25 -5.99
N LEU A 214 11.93 -0.46 -6.77
CA LEU A 214 12.64 0.14 -7.90
C LEU A 214 11.66 0.67 -8.96
N ARG A 215 10.64 -0.12 -9.28
CA ARG A 215 9.62 0.27 -10.26
C ARG A 215 8.74 1.40 -9.73
N LEU A 216 8.32 1.32 -8.46
CA LEU A 216 7.59 2.40 -7.79
C LEU A 216 8.37 3.73 -7.83
N VAL A 217 9.65 3.71 -7.47
CA VAL A 217 10.51 4.89 -7.50
C VAL A 217 10.67 5.45 -8.92
N GLU A 218 10.85 4.60 -9.93
CA GLU A 218 10.97 5.06 -11.32
C GLU A 218 9.67 5.71 -11.84
N THR A 219 8.51 5.18 -11.46
CA THR A 219 7.20 5.82 -11.71
C THR A 219 7.12 7.19 -11.02
N LEU A 220 7.40 7.25 -9.71
CA LEU A 220 7.32 8.50 -8.95
C LEU A 220 8.30 9.58 -9.46
N ILE A 221 9.51 9.19 -9.88
CA ILE A 221 10.46 10.12 -10.52
C ILE A 221 9.87 10.70 -11.80
N THR A 222 9.23 9.87 -12.61
CA THR A 222 8.59 10.29 -13.87
C THR A 222 7.47 11.28 -13.59
N ASP A 223 6.62 10.99 -12.60
CA ASP A 223 5.52 11.86 -12.18
C ASP A 223 6.03 13.21 -11.66
N ARG A 224 7.00 13.21 -10.73
CA ARG A 224 7.56 14.45 -10.18
C ARG A 224 8.29 15.30 -11.22
N ARG A 225 8.97 14.68 -12.19
CA ARG A 225 9.56 15.43 -13.33
C ARG A 225 8.48 16.09 -14.17
N ASN A 226 7.44 15.34 -14.53
CA ASN A 226 6.30 15.89 -15.26
C ASN A 226 5.65 17.06 -14.51
N ASP A 227 5.45 16.92 -13.20
CA ASP A 227 4.86 17.95 -12.34
C ASP A 227 5.65 19.26 -12.39
N ILE A 228 6.98 19.16 -12.27
CA ILE A 228 7.89 20.31 -12.28
C ILE A 228 7.98 20.94 -13.69
N GLU A 229 8.19 20.12 -14.72
CA GLU A 229 8.41 20.60 -16.10
C GLU A 229 7.17 21.29 -16.67
N LYS A 230 5.98 20.73 -16.39
CA LYS A 230 4.70 21.27 -16.88
C LYS A 230 4.15 22.36 -15.99
N LYS A 231 4.76 22.63 -14.84
CA LYS A 231 4.25 23.52 -13.80
C LYS A 231 2.80 23.15 -13.45
N THR A 232 2.60 21.86 -13.20
CA THR A 232 1.30 21.28 -12.90
C THR A 232 0.62 22.03 -11.75
N GLU A 233 -0.67 22.33 -11.91
CA GLU A 233 -1.47 22.96 -10.86
C GLU A 233 -1.73 21.93 -9.74
N LEU A 234 -0.94 22.01 -8.69
CA LEU A 234 -1.06 21.19 -7.49
C LEU A 234 -0.62 22.00 -6.27
N LYS A 235 -0.84 21.47 -5.07
CA LYS A 235 -0.16 21.87 -3.83
C LYS A 235 0.75 20.73 -3.39
N CYS A 236 1.95 21.05 -2.91
CA CYS A 236 2.88 20.06 -2.36
C CYS A 236 3.37 20.55 -1.00
N GLN A 237 3.10 19.77 0.05
CA GLN A 237 3.53 20.05 1.42
C GLN A 237 4.58 19.02 1.83
N LEU A 238 5.66 19.50 2.46
CA LEU A 238 6.74 18.70 3.01
C LEU A 238 6.69 18.77 4.54
N PHE A 239 6.71 17.61 5.19
CA PHE A 239 6.87 17.44 6.64
C PHE A 239 8.15 16.65 6.90
N ASP A 240 8.96 17.08 7.86
CA ASP A 240 10.30 16.53 8.11
C ASP A 240 10.43 15.77 9.43
N ASP A 241 9.41 15.71 10.26
CA ASP A 241 9.44 15.15 11.61
C ASP A 241 8.58 13.89 11.78
N GLU A 242 8.27 13.24 10.65
CA GLU A 242 7.35 12.11 10.59
C GLU A 242 8.03 10.76 10.84
N VAL A 243 7.25 9.81 11.38
CA VAL A 243 7.67 8.43 11.61
C VAL A 243 6.67 7.48 10.98
N CYS A 244 7.13 6.64 10.06
CA CYS A 244 6.33 5.64 9.36
C CYS A 244 7.01 4.27 9.51
N HIS A 245 6.24 3.24 9.90
CA HIS A 245 6.75 1.88 10.12
C HIS A 245 8.05 1.82 10.96
N GLU A 246 8.09 2.59 12.06
CA GLU A 246 9.25 2.71 12.98
C GLU A 246 10.50 3.38 12.37
N ARG A 247 10.36 4.03 11.21
CA ARG A 247 11.45 4.71 10.50
C ARG A 247 11.22 6.22 10.39
N PRO A 248 12.24 7.07 10.66
CA PRO A 248 12.16 8.50 10.38
C PRO A 248 11.98 8.76 8.89
N CYS A 249 10.98 9.56 8.53
CA CYS A 249 10.59 9.81 7.15
C CYS A 249 10.46 11.30 6.85
N TYR A 250 10.60 11.65 5.57
CA TYR A 250 9.97 12.83 5.01
C TYR A 250 8.58 12.44 4.52
N ARG A 251 7.56 13.25 4.80
CA ARG A 251 6.21 13.06 4.27
C ARG A 251 5.90 14.15 3.26
N PHE A 252 5.37 13.76 2.12
CA PHE A 252 4.93 14.64 1.04
C PHE A 252 3.45 14.45 0.82
N VAL A 253 2.67 15.51 1.01
CA VAL A 253 1.24 15.53 0.68
C VAL A 253 1.06 16.37 -0.58
N LEU A 254 0.69 15.71 -1.67
CA LEU A 254 0.40 16.33 -2.96
C LEU A 254 -1.10 16.35 -3.20
N GLU A 255 -1.65 17.49 -3.58
CA GLU A 255 -3.06 17.67 -3.94
C GLU A 255 -3.15 18.33 -5.32
N TYR A 256 -3.66 17.61 -6.31
CA TYR A 256 -3.83 18.11 -7.66
C TYR A 256 -5.05 19.04 -7.75
N GLY A 257 -4.96 20.09 -8.55
CA GLY A 257 -6.00 21.13 -8.62
C GLY A 257 -7.30 20.67 -9.28
N SER A 258 -7.25 19.70 -10.20
CA SER A 258 -8.42 19.17 -10.90
C SER A 258 -8.16 17.84 -11.63
N GLN A 259 -9.24 17.16 -12.03
CA GLN A 259 -9.16 15.93 -12.83
C GLN A 259 -8.57 16.17 -14.23
N GLN A 260 -8.64 17.39 -14.76
CA GLN A 260 -8.02 17.74 -16.03
C GLN A 260 -6.49 17.80 -15.90
N VAL A 261 -5.99 18.16 -14.72
CA VAL A 261 -4.55 18.24 -14.42
C VAL A 261 -3.99 16.86 -14.11
N SER A 262 -4.71 16.05 -13.34
CA SER A 262 -4.39 14.64 -13.06
C SER A 262 -5.65 13.81 -13.15
N ALA A 263 -5.78 13.00 -14.21
CA ALA A 263 -7.00 12.24 -14.48
C ALA A 263 -7.33 11.22 -13.38
N THR A 264 -6.30 10.64 -12.77
CA THR A 264 -6.44 9.54 -11.81
C THR A 264 -6.27 10.00 -10.37
N TYR A 265 -5.27 10.84 -10.07
CA TYR A 265 -4.93 11.15 -8.68
C TYR A 265 -5.39 12.55 -8.32
N ARG A 266 -6.31 12.64 -7.34
CA ARG A 266 -6.65 13.87 -6.63
C ARG A 266 -5.59 14.20 -5.59
N LYS A 267 -5.13 13.19 -4.83
CA LYS A 267 -4.18 13.36 -3.73
C LYS A 267 -3.20 12.18 -3.67
N SER A 268 -1.98 12.46 -3.25
CA SER A 268 -0.94 11.48 -2.92
C SER A 268 -0.31 11.82 -1.57
N ASP A 269 -0.27 10.85 -0.66
CA ASP A 269 0.39 10.96 0.65
C ASP A 269 1.56 9.96 0.68
N LEU A 270 2.77 10.49 0.57
CA LEU A 270 3.99 9.73 0.30
C LEU A 270 4.99 9.91 1.44
N PHE A 271 5.41 8.79 2.03
CA PHE A 271 6.48 8.74 3.03
C PHE A 271 7.74 8.18 2.39
N ILE A 272 8.83 8.95 2.46
CA ILE A 272 10.16 8.56 2.00
C ILE A 272 11.08 8.43 3.22
N ASP A 273 11.70 7.27 3.37
CA ASP A 273 12.64 7.01 4.45
C ASP A 273 13.86 7.94 4.40
N LYS A 274 14.24 8.54 5.53
CA LYS A 274 15.35 9.50 5.58
C LYS A 274 16.72 8.88 5.30
N GLU A 275 16.93 7.63 5.69
CA GLU A 275 18.23 6.96 5.60
C GLU A 275 18.44 6.32 4.22
N LEU A 276 17.44 5.60 3.76
CA LEU A 276 17.46 4.81 2.53
C LEU A 276 17.00 5.62 1.32
N SER A 277 16.28 6.73 1.53
CA SER A 277 15.68 7.56 0.48
C SER A 277 14.69 6.80 -0.43
N VAL A 278 14.09 5.71 0.06
CA VAL A 278 13.09 4.92 -0.68
C VAL A 278 11.67 5.19 -0.13
N PRO A 279 10.62 5.11 -0.97
CA PRO A 279 9.24 5.18 -0.52
C PRO A 279 8.94 3.99 0.38
N VAL A 280 8.49 4.24 1.61
CA VAL A 280 8.09 3.19 2.57
C VAL A 280 6.58 3.11 2.76
N GLN A 281 5.86 4.18 2.42
CA GLN A 281 4.40 4.17 2.34
C GLN A 281 3.93 5.16 1.28
N ILE A 282 2.90 4.79 0.54
CA ILE A 282 2.16 5.71 -0.33
C ILE A 282 0.67 5.37 -0.28
N ALA A 283 -0.15 6.40 -0.10
CA ALA A 283 -1.60 6.33 -0.31
C ALA A 283 -1.97 7.31 -1.41
N ASN A 284 -2.67 6.83 -2.44
CA ASN A 284 -3.19 7.66 -3.51
C ASN A 284 -4.71 7.64 -3.46
N PHE A 285 -5.31 8.79 -3.77
CA PHE A 285 -6.73 9.02 -3.72
C PHE A 285 -7.21 9.56 -5.07
N THR A 286 -8.31 9.01 -5.58
CA THR A 286 -8.90 9.44 -6.84
C THR A 286 -9.86 10.61 -6.66
N TRP A 287 -10.38 11.09 -7.79
CA TRP A 287 -11.50 12.01 -7.82
C TRP A 287 -12.79 11.29 -7.45
N PRO A 288 -13.70 11.94 -6.72
CA PRO A 288 -14.92 11.30 -6.29
C PRO A 288 -15.97 11.34 -7.43
N ASP A 289 -16.78 10.30 -7.59
CA ASP A 289 -17.62 10.09 -8.80
C ASP A 289 -18.86 10.99 -8.93
N SER A 290 -19.10 11.87 -7.96
CA SER A 290 -20.27 12.75 -7.93
C SER A 290 -19.91 14.09 -7.29
N ASP A 291 -20.83 15.04 -7.24
CA ASP A 291 -20.64 16.27 -6.46
C ASP A 291 -21.01 15.97 -5.00
N TRP A 292 -20.00 15.82 -4.15
CA TRP A 292 -20.18 15.32 -2.78
C TRP A 292 -20.58 16.42 -1.79
N GLY A 293 -20.81 17.66 -2.25
CA GLY A 293 -21.30 18.75 -1.42
C GLY A 293 -20.28 19.29 -0.41
N ALA A 294 -20.60 20.43 0.22
CA ALA A 294 -19.69 21.14 1.12
C ALA A 294 -19.66 20.61 2.56
N ASP A 295 -20.50 19.63 2.89
CA ASP A 295 -20.70 19.13 4.26
C ASP A 295 -19.75 17.98 4.64
N TRP A 296 -18.98 17.44 3.70
CA TRP A 296 -18.04 16.35 3.95
C TRP A 296 -16.68 16.88 4.41
N GLY A 297 -16.09 16.22 5.40
CA GLY A 297 -14.72 16.46 5.82
C GLY A 297 -13.72 15.85 4.83
N CYS A 298 -12.47 16.30 4.92
CA CYS A 298 -11.40 15.78 4.07
C CYS A 298 -11.12 14.29 4.33
N GLU A 299 -11.31 13.81 5.57
CA GLU A 299 -11.06 12.43 5.95
C GLU A 299 -12.07 11.47 5.30
N GLU A 300 -13.36 11.80 5.37
CA GLU A 300 -14.37 10.93 4.76
C GLU A 300 -14.27 10.88 3.23
N MET A 301 -13.86 11.98 2.58
CA MET A 301 -13.58 11.96 1.15
C MET A 301 -12.36 11.09 0.81
N ASP A 302 -11.30 11.14 1.63
CA ASP A 302 -10.12 10.31 1.45
C ASP A 302 -10.47 8.81 1.61
N ASP A 303 -11.28 8.43 2.60
CA ASP A 303 -11.72 7.04 2.78
C ASP A 303 -12.49 6.49 1.57
N GLU A 304 -13.42 7.27 1.01
CA GLU A 304 -14.21 6.86 -0.15
C GLU A 304 -13.38 6.79 -1.44
N THR A 305 -12.41 7.69 -1.58
CA THR A 305 -11.62 7.83 -2.81
C THR A 305 -10.27 7.15 -2.77
N LEU A 306 -9.93 6.42 -1.70
CA LEU A 306 -8.71 5.62 -1.68
C LEU A 306 -8.71 4.69 -2.91
N ILE A 307 -7.67 4.84 -3.73
CA ILE A 307 -7.53 4.09 -4.97
C ILE A 307 -6.39 3.07 -4.86
N GLU A 308 -5.36 3.37 -4.09
CA GLU A 308 -4.29 2.43 -3.73
C GLU A 308 -3.55 2.88 -2.47
N TYR A 309 -3.11 1.89 -1.71
CA TYR A 309 -2.24 2.02 -0.55
C TYR A 309 -1.17 0.95 -0.63
N TYR A 310 0.09 1.35 -0.49
CA TYR A 310 1.25 0.47 -0.42
C TYR A 310 2.11 0.83 0.79
N GLY A 311 2.46 -0.17 1.60
CA GLY A 311 3.39 -0.04 2.72
C GLY A 311 4.49 -1.08 2.65
N TYR A 312 5.74 -0.68 2.86
CA TYR A 312 6.92 -1.55 2.93
C TYR A 312 7.48 -1.50 4.36
N CYS A 313 7.05 -2.47 5.17
CA CYS A 313 7.53 -2.69 6.53
C CYS A 313 8.72 -3.65 6.53
N ASP A 314 9.48 -3.66 7.64
CA ASP A 314 10.54 -4.64 7.89
C ASP A 314 11.52 -4.77 6.69
N LEU A 315 11.80 -3.64 6.05
CA LEU A 315 12.57 -3.58 4.81
C LEU A 315 14.03 -3.92 5.09
N VAL A 316 14.52 -5.00 4.49
CA VAL A 316 15.93 -5.39 4.55
C VAL A 316 16.51 -5.39 3.14
N LEU A 317 17.32 -4.37 2.86
CA LEU A 317 18.07 -4.27 1.61
C LEU A 317 19.32 -5.15 1.67
N GLY A 318 19.64 -5.84 0.58
CA GLY A 318 20.88 -6.60 0.47
C GLY A 318 20.87 -7.95 1.19
N THR A 319 19.71 -8.41 1.67
CA THR A 319 19.52 -9.79 2.16
C THR A 319 20.04 -10.79 1.13
N PRO A 320 21.01 -11.67 1.44
CA PRO A 320 21.54 -12.59 0.44
C PRO A 320 20.43 -13.52 -0.05
N LEU A 321 19.97 -13.30 -1.29
CA LEU A 321 19.02 -14.17 -1.98
C LEU A 321 19.73 -14.86 -3.14
N SER A 322 19.44 -16.15 -3.30
CA SER A 322 20.00 -17.02 -4.32
C SER A 322 18.99 -17.25 -5.46
N ASP A 323 19.43 -17.91 -6.53
CA ASP A 323 18.51 -18.35 -7.59
C ASP A 323 17.42 -19.30 -7.05
N LEU A 324 17.74 -20.09 -6.03
CA LEU A 324 16.79 -21.01 -5.40
C LEU A 324 15.63 -20.27 -4.72
N ASP A 325 15.83 -19.04 -4.24
CA ASP A 325 14.76 -18.23 -3.65
C ASP A 325 13.66 -17.85 -4.65
N PHE A 326 13.95 -17.96 -5.95
CA PHE A 326 13.06 -17.64 -7.06
C PHE A 326 12.82 -18.84 -7.98
N ASP A 327 13.12 -20.05 -7.50
CA ASP A 327 12.94 -21.29 -8.25
C ASP A 327 11.77 -22.10 -7.68
N ARG A 328 11.00 -22.71 -8.58
CA ARG A 328 9.88 -23.60 -8.24
C ARG A 328 10.31 -24.81 -7.39
N SER A 329 11.54 -25.27 -7.56
CA SER A 329 12.10 -26.44 -6.88
C SER A 329 12.50 -26.17 -5.43
N ASN A 330 12.40 -24.94 -4.94
CA ASN A 330 12.67 -24.65 -3.54
C ASN A 330 11.74 -25.46 -2.61
N GLU A 331 12.34 -26.33 -1.80
CA GLU A 331 11.63 -27.23 -0.88
C GLU A 331 10.93 -26.51 0.27
N GLU A 332 11.30 -25.24 0.54
CA GLU A 332 10.63 -24.40 1.53
C GLU A 332 9.26 -23.88 1.02
N TYR A 333 8.97 -24.02 -0.28
CA TYR A 333 7.76 -23.51 -0.92
C TYR A 333 6.80 -24.63 -1.37
N GLY A 334 5.52 -24.30 -1.49
CA GLY A 334 4.46 -25.22 -1.90
C GLY A 334 4.31 -25.47 -3.42
N PHE A 335 5.34 -25.22 -4.24
CA PHE A 335 5.24 -25.30 -5.71
C PHE A 335 5.62 -26.66 -6.32
N GLN A 336 6.19 -27.55 -5.52
CA GLN A 336 6.50 -28.91 -5.94
C GLN A 336 5.20 -29.72 -6.11
N LYS A 337 5.20 -30.66 -7.06
CA LYS A 337 4.12 -31.65 -7.19
C LYS A 337 4.47 -32.81 -6.24
N ASP A 338 3.56 -33.15 -5.33
CA ASP A 338 3.57 -34.45 -4.65
C ASP A 338 3.51 -35.61 -5.67
#